data_AF-A0A5J4NB71-F1
#
_entry.id   AF-A0A5J4NB71-F1
#
_cell.length_a   1.000
_cell.length_b   1.000
_cell.length_c   1.000
_cell.angle_alpha   90.00
_cell.angle_beta   90.00
_cell.angle_gamma   90.00
#
_symmetry.space_group_name_H-M   'P 1'
#
loop_
_entity.id
_entity.type
_entity.pdbx_description
1 polymer ?
#
loop_
_entity_poly.entity_id
_entity_poly.type
_entity_poly.pdbx_seq_one_letter_code
_entity_poly.pdbx_strand_id
1 'polypeptide(L)'
;MQTALFHMRHLKPSGTSKATACITVEDGVSRFSHMFLDTVAEDPVLSPLAETAYTSFLRAYASFSGELRTYFTFKRLHLGHVARAFCLQTTPKQIAMRVTGRLSAKSKRDRNDSSRLDTRLSSAENVKCTKLKRPRVLIFEQSDTKAHAKRFKPADIAERNMLAEFGL
;
A
#
# COMPACT_ATOMS: atom_id res chain seq x y z
N MET A 1 -11.05 -26.38 2.13
CA MET A 1 -11.08 -26.50 0.66
C MET A 1 -12.49 -26.81 0.11
N GLN A 2 -13.29 -27.69 0.73
CA GLN A 2 -14.68 -27.96 0.29
C GLN A 2 -15.65 -26.78 0.46
N THR A 3 -15.43 -25.93 1.46
CA THR A 3 -16.33 -24.80 1.78
C THR A 3 -16.35 -23.73 0.69
N ALA A 4 -15.20 -23.37 0.13
CA ALA A 4 -15.12 -22.36 -0.94
C ALA A 4 -15.86 -22.79 -2.22
N LEU A 5 -15.73 -24.06 -2.61
CA LEU A 5 -16.44 -24.63 -3.76
C LEU A 5 -17.95 -24.68 -3.54
N PHE A 6 -18.39 -25.01 -2.33
CA PHE A 6 -19.82 -25.03 -1.98
C PHE A 6 -20.45 -23.65 -2.17
N HIS A 7 -19.79 -22.59 -1.70
CA HIS A 7 -20.31 -21.24 -1.84
C HIS A 7 -20.32 -20.76 -3.31
N MET A 8 -19.28 -21.05 -4.09
CA MET A 8 -19.24 -20.67 -5.52
C MET A 8 -20.35 -21.33 -6.36
N ARG A 9 -20.75 -22.56 -6.03
CA ARG A 9 -21.81 -23.29 -6.74
C ARG A 9 -23.23 -22.80 -6.43
N HIS A 10 -23.45 -22.18 -5.27
CA HIS A 10 -24.79 -21.76 -4.81
C HIS A 10 -25.04 -20.24 -4.96
N LEU A 11 -24.09 -19.49 -5.53
CA LEU A 11 -24.32 -18.10 -5.88
C LEU A 11 -25.24 -18.04 -7.10
N LYS A 12 -26.45 -17.49 -6.91
CA LYS A 12 -27.43 -17.24 -7.96
C LYS A 12 -26.79 -16.34 -9.03
N PRO A 13 -26.70 -16.77 -10.30
CA PRO A 13 -26.10 -15.96 -11.36
C PRO A 13 -27.02 -14.77 -11.62
N SER A 14 -26.58 -13.58 -11.18
CA SER A 14 -27.24 -12.31 -11.45
C SER A 14 -26.51 -11.63 -12.61
N GLY A 15 -27.14 -11.58 -13.78
CA GLY A 15 -26.69 -10.76 -14.91
C GLY A 15 -26.10 -11.53 -16.10
N THR A 16 -26.45 -11.07 -17.30
CA THR A 16 -26.35 -11.65 -18.65
C THR A 16 -24.94 -11.80 -19.23
N SER A 17 -23.96 -12.25 -18.45
CA SER A 17 -22.72 -12.80 -19.04
C SER A 17 -22.80 -14.32 -18.96
N LYS A 18 -22.42 -15.02 -20.03
CA LYS A 18 -22.28 -16.48 -20.02
C LYS A 18 -21.31 -16.83 -18.89
N ALA A 19 -21.85 -17.19 -17.73
CA ALA A 19 -21.07 -17.72 -16.63
C ALA A 19 -20.54 -19.06 -17.13
N THR A 20 -19.31 -19.08 -17.66
CA THR A 20 -18.58 -20.32 -17.84
C THR A 20 -18.60 -20.98 -16.47
N ALA A 21 -19.39 -22.04 -16.33
CA ALA A 21 -19.49 -22.78 -15.10
C ALA A 21 -18.06 -23.25 -14.79
N CYS A 22 -17.49 -22.83 -13.65
CA CYS A 22 -16.15 -23.27 -13.30
C CYS A 22 -16.23 -24.77 -12.98
N ILE A 23 -15.77 -25.61 -13.90
CA ILE A 23 -15.82 -27.06 -13.76
C ILE A 23 -14.63 -27.54 -12.91
N THR A 24 -13.51 -26.82 -12.97
CA THR A 24 -12.26 -27.15 -12.26
C THR A 24 -11.93 -26.13 -11.17
N VAL A 25 -11.22 -26.58 -10.14
CA VAL A 25 -10.78 -25.73 -9.02
C VAL A 25 -9.82 -24.64 -9.50
N GLU A 26 -8.99 -24.97 -10.49
CA GLU A 26 -7.99 -24.09 -11.09
C GLU A 26 -8.64 -22.87 -11.75
N ASP A 27 -9.75 -23.08 -12.47
CA ASP A 27 -10.51 -22.02 -13.11
C ASP A 27 -11.15 -21.10 -12.06
N GLY A 28 -11.66 -21.67 -10.97
CA GLY A 28 -12.20 -20.91 -9.84
C GLY A 28 -11.15 -20.00 -9.17
N VAL A 29 -9.96 -20.54 -8.89
CA VAL A 29 -8.85 -19.78 -8.28
C VAL A 29 -8.37 -18.68 -9.21
N SER A 30 -8.26 -18.96 -10.50
CA SER A 30 -7.84 -17.97 -11.50
C SER A 30 -8.83 -16.81 -11.56
N ARG A 31 -10.13 -17.11 -11.62
CA ARG A 31 -11.19 -16.09 -11.60
C ARG A 31 -11.20 -15.27 -10.32
N PHE A 32 -10.99 -15.92 -9.17
CA PHE A 32 -10.86 -15.23 -7.89
C PHE A 32 -9.67 -14.26 -7.93
N SER A 33 -8.49 -14.72 -8.35
CA SER A 33 -7.31 -13.86 -8.45
C SER A 33 -7.55 -12.66 -9.37
N HIS A 34 -8.19 -12.86 -10.52
CA HIS A 34 -8.53 -11.77 -11.43
C HIS A 34 -9.50 -10.76 -10.79
N MET A 35 -10.54 -11.23 -10.10
CA MET A 35 -11.48 -10.37 -9.38
C MET A 35 -10.77 -9.46 -8.35
N PHE A 36 -9.82 -9.97 -7.56
CA PHE A 36 -9.06 -9.11 -6.63
C PHE A 36 -8.17 -8.11 -7.34
N LEU A 37 -7.52 -8.52 -8.42
CA LEU A 37 -6.64 -7.64 -9.18
C LEU A 37 -7.40 -6.49 -9.81
N ASP A 38 -8.58 -6.76 -10.34
CA ASP A 38 -9.43 -5.75 -10.97
C ASP A 38 -10.01 -4.81 -9.91
N THR A 39 -10.59 -5.35 -8.84
CA THR A 39 -11.11 -4.51 -7.73
C THR A 39 -10.07 -3.56 -7.15
N VAL A 40 -8.84 -4.03 -6.90
CA VAL A 40 -7.75 -3.18 -6.37
C VAL A 40 -7.25 -2.17 -7.41
N ALA A 41 -7.33 -2.49 -8.70
CA ALA A 41 -6.92 -1.59 -9.78
C ALA A 41 -7.93 -0.48 -10.04
N GLU A 42 -9.22 -0.79 -10.00
CA GLU A 42 -10.33 0.17 -10.20
C GLU A 42 -10.45 1.14 -9.01
N ASP A 43 -10.19 0.68 -7.77
CA ASP A 43 -10.32 1.51 -6.58
C ASP A 43 -9.08 2.40 -6.35
N PRO A 44 -9.21 3.75 -6.49
CA PRO A 44 -8.07 4.67 -6.36
C PRO A 44 -7.52 4.77 -4.93
N VAL A 45 -8.27 4.27 -3.94
CA VAL A 45 -7.86 4.23 -2.52
C VAL A 45 -7.10 2.94 -2.20
N LEU A 46 -7.50 1.81 -2.79
CA LEU A 46 -6.91 0.50 -2.49
C LEU A 46 -5.53 0.34 -3.14
N SER A 47 -5.36 0.82 -4.37
CA SER A 47 -4.09 0.77 -5.10
C SER A 47 -2.89 1.35 -4.30
N PRO A 48 -2.93 2.62 -3.81
CA PRO A 48 -1.82 3.15 -3.02
C PRO A 48 -1.67 2.46 -1.66
N LEU A 49 -2.76 1.97 -1.07
CA LEU A 49 -2.69 1.23 0.19
C LEU A 49 -1.96 -0.11 -0.01
N ALA A 50 -2.26 -0.83 -1.08
CA ALA A 50 -1.57 -2.05 -1.46
C ALA A 50 -0.08 -1.81 -1.71
N GLU A 51 0.30 -0.71 -2.38
CA GLU A 51 1.70 -0.32 -2.55
C GLU A 51 2.41 -0.10 -1.19
N THR A 52 1.75 0.58 -0.25
CA THR A 52 2.32 0.77 1.09
C THR A 52 2.44 -0.53 1.88
N ALA A 53 1.43 -1.41 1.82
CA ALA A 53 1.43 -2.71 2.47
C ALA A 53 2.54 -3.64 1.93
N TYR A 54 2.76 -3.62 0.61
CA TYR A 54 3.88 -4.33 -0.02
C TYR A 54 5.23 -3.84 0.52
N THR A 55 5.44 -2.53 0.61
CA THR A 55 6.71 -2.00 1.13
C THR A 55 6.93 -2.24 2.62
N SER A 56 5.86 -2.22 3.44
CA SER A 56 5.97 -2.55 4.86
C SER A 56 6.33 -4.02 5.05
N PHE A 57 5.75 -4.93 4.26
CA PHE A 57 6.12 -6.34 4.23
C PHE A 57 7.60 -6.53 3.87
N LEU A 58 8.09 -5.88 2.81
CA LEU A 58 9.50 -5.99 2.43
C LEU A 58 10.44 -5.48 3.53
N ARG A 59 10.06 -4.38 4.20
CA ARG A 59 10.85 -3.83 5.30
C ARG A 59 10.86 -4.76 6.51
N ALA A 60 9.72 -5.37 6.84
CA ALA A 60 9.63 -6.39 7.88
C ALA A 60 10.47 -7.62 7.51
N TYR A 61 10.36 -8.13 6.29
CA TYR A 61 11.15 -9.25 5.80
C TYR A 61 12.67 -8.99 5.83
N ALA A 62 13.08 -7.75 5.53
CA ALA A 62 14.48 -7.35 5.60
C ALA A 62 15.02 -7.22 7.04
N SER A 63 14.14 -7.17 8.05
CA SER A 63 14.54 -7.01 9.46
C SER A 63 15.03 -8.30 10.11
N PHE A 64 14.85 -9.46 9.47
CA PHE A 64 15.37 -10.73 9.98
C PHE A 64 16.91 -10.69 10.06
N SER A 65 17.46 -10.95 11.24
CA SER A 65 18.89 -10.93 11.56
C SER A 65 19.36 -12.27 12.15
N GLY A 66 20.68 -12.44 12.28
CA GLY A 66 21.29 -13.64 12.89
C GLY A 66 21.09 -14.90 12.06
N GLU A 67 20.80 -16.01 12.74
CA GLU A 67 20.65 -17.35 12.14
C GLU A 67 19.46 -17.43 11.17
N LEU A 68 18.36 -16.70 11.43
CA LEU A 68 17.16 -16.67 10.59
C LEU A 68 17.43 -16.14 9.17
N ARG A 69 18.42 -15.25 9.01
CA ARG A 69 18.81 -14.65 7.72
C ARG A 69 19.27 -15.72 6.72
N THR A 70 19.80 -16.84 7.20
CA THR A 70 20.28 -17.96 6.37
C THR A 70 19.13 -18.65 5.63
N TYR A 71 17.97 -18.77 6.28
CA TYR A 71 16.75 -19.33 5.70
C TYR A 71 15.98 -18.26 4.91
N PHE A 72 15.82 -17.06 5.48
CA PHE A 72 15.09 -15.94 4.89
C PHE A 72 16.00 -15.01 4.06
N THR A 73 16.62 -15.57 3.02
CA THR A 73 17.49 -14.80 2.14
C THR A 73 16.68 -13.90 1.19
N PHE A 74 17.11 -12.63 1.06
CA PHE A 74 16.47 -11.69 0.15
C PHE A 74 16.72 -12.02 -1.32
N LYS A 75 17.85 -12.67 -1.63
CA LYS A 75 18.24 -13.07 -3.00
C LYS A 75 17.30 -14.11 -3.60
N ARG A 76 16.70 -14.97 -2.77
CA ARG A 76 15.76 -16.01 -3.20
C ARG A 76 14.31 -15.52 -3.25
N LEU A 77 14.04 -14.29 -2.78
CA LEU A 77 12.71 -13.71 -2.75
C LEU A 77 12.37 -13.03 -4.09
N HIS A 78 11.42 -13.60 -4.83
CA HIS A 78 10.97 -13.01 -6.09
C HIS A 78 9.95 -11.88 -5.84
N LEU A 79 10.44 -10.64 -5.86
CA LEU A 79 9.65 -9.44 -5.58
C LEU A 79 8.39 -9.31 -6.46
N GLY A 80 8.42 -9.83 -7.69
CA GLY A 80 7.24 -9.84 -8.56
C GLY A 80 6.11 -10.73 -8.05
N HIS A 81 6.43 -11.89 -7.47
CA HIS A 81 5.41 -12.77 -6.89
C HIS A 81 4.82 -12.18 -5.61
N VAL A 82 5.68 -11.56 -4.80
CA VAL A 82 5.25 -10.84 -3.60
C VAL A 82 4.32 -9.69 -3.99
N ALA A 83 4.65 -8.89 -5.01
CA ALA A 83 3.79 -7.82 -5.49
C ALA A 83 2.41 -8.33 -5.95
N ARG A 84 2.38 -9.46 -6.65
CA ARG A 84 1.14 -10.12 -7.09
C ARG A 84 0.24 -10.54 -5.93
N ALA A 85 0.81 -10.96 -4.79
CA ALA A 85 0.05 -11.31 -3.58
C ALA A 85 -0.67 -10.11 -2.95
N PHE A 86 -0.16 -8.88 -3.17
CA PHE A 86 -0.83 -7.63 -2.78
C PHE A 86 -1.73 -7.06 -3.89
N CYS A 87 -2.04 -7.86 -4.92
CA CYS A 87 -2.85 -7.47 -6.06
C CYS A 87 -2.26 -6.30 -6.89
N LEU A 88 -0.93 -6.11 -6.84
CA LEU A 88 -0.25 -5.10 -7.61
C LEU A 88 0.16 -5.67 -8.99
N GLN A 89 -0.23 -4.97 -10.05
CA GLN A 89 0.15 -5.32 -11.43
C GLN A 89 1.40 -4.57 -11.94
N THR A 90 1.88 -3.60 -11.16
CA THR A 90 3.01 -2.75 -11.52
C THR A 90 4.33 -3.42 -11.18
N THR A 91 5.39 -3.02 -11.88
CA THR A 91 6.71 -3.59 -11.62
C THR A 91 7.21 -3.18 -10.22
N PRO A 92 7.95 -4.05 -9.50
CA PRO A 92 8.52 -3.71 -8.19
C PRO A 92 9.33 -2.40 -8.17
N LYS A 93 9.99 -2.09 -9.30
CA LYS A 93 10.74 -0.84 -9.49
C LYS A 93 9.82 0.39 -9.51
N GLN A 94 8.70 0.32 -10.23
CA GLN A 94 7.72 1.41 -10.27
C GLN A 94 7.08 1.65 -8.90
N ILE A 95 6.73 0.58 -8.18
CA ILE A 95 6.16 0.67 -6.82
C ILE A 95 7.16 1.38 -5.89
N ALA A 96 8.43 0.96 -5.91
CA ALA A 96 9.47 1.60 -5.11
C ALA A 96 9.61 3.10 -5.42
N MET A 97 9.51 3.50 -6.69
CA MET A 97 9.59 4.90 -7.10
C MET A 97 8.38 5.74 -6.64
N ARG A 98 7.18 5.15 -6.63
CA ARG A 98 5.94 5.80 -6.15
C ARG A 98 5.97 6.01 -4.64
N VAL A 99 6.27 4.96 -3.88
CA VAL A 99 6.28 5.02 -2.41
C VAL A 99 7.40 5.91 -1.87
N THR A 100 8.57 5.93 -2.50
CA THR A 100 9.69 6.80 -2.08
C THR A 100 9.55 8.25 -2.53
N GLY A 101 8.48 8.61 -3.27
CA GLY A 101 8.24 9.98 -3.75
C GLY A 101 9.22 10.47 -4.83
N ARG A 102 10.08 9.58 -5.37
CA ARG A 102 11.14 9.94 -6.34
C ARG A 102 10.59 10.34 -7.72
N LEU A 103 9.32 10.03 -8.02
CA LEU A 103 8.66 10.46 -9.27
C LEU A 103 8.42 11.98 -9.34
N SER A 104 8.22 12.66 -8.20
CA SER A 104 7.95 14.11 -8.21
C SER A 104 9.20 14.96 -8.48
N ALA A 105 10.41 14.44 -8.25
CA ALA A 105 11.64 15.23 -8.30
C ALA A 105 12.25 15.33 -9.72
N LYS A 106 11.91 14.41 -10.63
CA LYS A 106 12.54 14.37 -11.97
C LYS A 106 11.81 15.20 -13.03
N SER A 107 10.56 15.61 -12.79
CA SER A 107 9.76 16.42 -13.73
C SER A 107 10.22 17.88 -13.87
N LYS A 108 11.14 18.38 -13.03
CA LYS A 108 11.60 19.79 -13.09
C LYS A 108 13.00 19.98 -13.71
N ARG A 109 13.70 18.91 -14.10
CA ARG A 109 15.11 19.01 -14.54
C ARG A 109 15.38 18.71 -16.02
N ASP A 110 14.37 18.38 -16.81
CA ASP A 110 14.54 17.93 -18.20
C ASP A 110 13.67 18.73 -19.19
N ARG A 111 14.00 20.02 -19.38
CA ARG A 111 13.47 20.85 -20.49
C ARG A 111 14.53 21.18 -21.55
N ASN A 112 15.67 20.48 -21.57
CA ASN A 112 16.70 20.74 -22.57
C ASN A 112 17.51 19.48 -22.93
N ASP A 113 16.85 18.47 -23.50
CA ASP A 113 17.47 17.66 -24.54
C ASP A 113 16.41 16.94 -25.37
N SER A 114 16.41 17.24 -26.66
CA SER A 114 15.55 16.68 -27.67
C SER A 114 16.32 15.64 -28.46
N SER A 115 15.95 14.36 -28.37
CA SER A 115 15.68 13.49 -29.53
C SER A 115 15.83 12.00 -29.18
N ARG A 116 14.70 11.27 -29.18
CA ARG A 116 14.43 10.06 -30.00
C ARG A 116 13.22 9.27 -29.44
N LEU A 117 12.24 9.09 -30.34
CA LEU A 117 11.03 8.24 -30.33
C LEU A 117 11.25 6.84 -29.71
N ASP A 118 10.26 6.09 -29.17
CA ASP A 118 8.88 5.77 -29.62
C ASP A 118 8.09 5.23 -28.38
N THR A 119 6.85 5.61 -28.04
CA THR A 119 5.52 5.46 -28.69
C THR A 119 4.62 4.46 -27.93
N ARG A 120 3.61 5.06 -27.27
CA ARG A 120 2.20 4.62 -27.05
C ARG A 120 1.88 3.50 -26.05
N LEU A 121 1.17 3.89 -24.98
CA LEU A 121 -0.29 3.71 -24.73
C LEU A 121 -0.65 4.52 -23.45
N SER A 122 -1.36 5.66 -23.57
CA SER A 122 -2.79 5.89 -23.22
C SER A 122 -3.16 5.47 -21.78
N SER A 123 -3.81 6.24 -20.92
CA SER A 123 -4.45 7.56 -20.94
C SER A 123 -4.63 8.00 -19.48
N ALA A 124 -4.99 9.27 -19.26
CA ALA A 124 -5.36 9.94 -18.00
C ALA A 124 -5.94 9.02 -16.90
N GLU A 125 -5.60 9.17 -15.62
CA GLU A 125 -5.96 10.35 -14.84
C GLU A 125 -4.81 10.97 -14.02
N ASN A 126 -4.67 12.29 -14.18
CA ASN A 126 -3.89 13.15 -13.32
C ASN A 126 -4.64 13.35 -11.99
N VAL A 127 -4.61 12.35 -11.11
CA VAL A 127 -5.01 12.56 -9.73
C VAL A 127 -3.86 13.27 -9.04
N LYS A 128 -4.02 14.57 -8.83
CA LYS A 128 -3.22 15.32 -7.86
C LYS A 128 -3.42 14.64 -6.51
N CYS A 129 -2.52 13.73 -6.16
CA CYS A 129 -2.41 13.17 -4.83
C CYS A 129 -1.93 14.31 -3.92
N THR A 130 -2.89 15.15 -3.51
CA THR A 130 -2.75 15.94 -2.30
C THR A 130 -2.33 14.96 -1.23
N LYS A 131 -1.35 15.34 -0.40
CA LYS A 131 -0.82 14.48 0.67
C LYS A 131 -2.00 14.00 1.53
N LEU A 132 -2.57 12.84 1.19
CA LEU A 132 -3.64 12.24 1.95
C LEU A 132 -2.98 11.76 3.23
N LYS A 133 -3.18 12.53 4.30
CA LYS A 133 -3.06 12.02 5.66
C LYS A 133 -3.80 10.68 5.66
N ARG A 134 -3.11 9.59 6.05
CA ARG A 134 -3.66 8.23 6.13
C ARG A 134 -5.15 8.30 6.48
N PRO A 135 -6.07 7.74 5.68
CA PRO A 135 -7.47 7.67 6.07
C PRO A 135 -7.53 6.98 7.43
N ARG A 136 -8.06 7.70 8.41
CA ARG A 136 -8.01 7.38 9.84
C ARG A 136 -8.78 6.11 10.22
N VAL A 137 -9.43 5.48 9.25
CA VAL A 137 -10.42 4.40 9.42
C VAL A 137 -9.80 3.04 9.70
N LEU A 138 -8.50 2.84 9.41
CA LEU A 138 -7.84 1.53 9.56
C LEU A 138 -6.57 1.60 10.41
N ILE A 139 -6.67 2.27 11.56
CA ILE A 139 -5.71 2.09 12.66
C ILE A 139 -6.27 0.97 13.54
N PHE A 140 -5.56 -0.15 13.61
CA PHE A 140 -5.72 -1.15 14.67
C PHE A 140 -5.76 -0.40 16.01
N GLU A 141 -6.90 -0.48 16.70
CA GLU A 141 -7.24 0.21 17.95
C GLU A 141 -6.00 0.50 18.81
N GLN A 142 -5.44 1.67 18.58
CA GLN A 142 -4.40 2.24 19.41
C GLN A 142 -5.09 3.44 20.01
N SER A 143 -5.56 3.26 21.25
CA SER A 143 -6.23 4.27 22.07
C SER A 143 -5.66 5.66 21.79
N ASP A 144 -6.46 6.47 21.11
CA ASP A 144 -6.07 7.75 20.54
C ASP A 144 -6.01 8.79 21.67
N THR A 145 -5.08 8.68 22.63
CA THR A 145 -4.79 9.78 23.57
C THR A 145 -3.92 10.83 22.89
N LYS A 146 -4.44 11.45 21.83
CA LYS A 146 -3.85 12.66 21.24
C LYS A 146 -4.45 13.89 21.90
N ALA A 147 -4.09 14.11 23.17
CA ALA A 147 -4.09 15.46 23.69
C ALA A 147 -2.91 16.20 23.05
N HIS A 148 -3.16 17.33 22.39
CA HIS A 148 -2.11 18.28 22.01
C HIS A 148 -1.54 18.88 23.30
N ALA A 149 -0.64 18.17 23.98
CA ALA A 149 0.09 18.72 25.10
C ALA A 149 1.01 19.82 24.56
N LYS A 150 0.70 21.09 24.86
CA LYS A 150 1.65 22.19 24.69
C LYS A 150 2.91 21.79 25.47
N ARG A 151 4.02 21.59 24.76
CA ARG A 151 5.31 21.34 25.42
C ARG A 151 5.73 22.65 26.08
N PHE A 152 5.43 22.78 27.37
CA PHE A 152 5.98 23.86 28.18
C PHE A 152 7.49 23.65 28.28
N LYS A 153 8.26 24.72 28.06
CA LYS A 153 9.70 24.63 28.29
C LYS A 153 9.88 24.38 29.80
N PRO A 154 10.92 23.61 30.20
CA PRO A 154 11.16 23.36 31.62
C PRO A 154 11.30 24.65 32.44
N ALA A 155 11.74 25.75 31.82
CA ALA A 155 11.76 27.09 32.41
C ALA A 155 10.36 27.61 32.78
N ASP A 156 9.35 27.45 31.92
CA ASP A 156 7.99 27.96 32.17
C ASP A 156 7.30 27.21 33.35
N ILE A 157 7.62 25.92 33.50
CA ILE A 157 7.16 25.12 34.64
C ILE A 157 7.85 25.57 35.93
N ALA A 158 9.15 25.83 35.86
CA ALA A 158 9.91 26.31 37.01
C ALA A 158 9.41 27.69 37.47
N GLU A 159 9.20 28.64 36.56
CA GLU A 159 8.61 29.95 36.90
C GLU A 159 7.26 29.81 37.58
N ARG A 160 6.38 28.97 37.03
CA ARG A 160 5.04 28.76 37.59
C ARG A 160 5.08 28.09 38.97
N ASN A 161 6.03 27.19 39.22
CA ASN A 161 6.22 26.57 40.53
C ASN A 161 6.82 27.57 41.53
N MET A 162 7.78 28.40 41.10
CA MET A 162 8.35 29.46 41.93
C MET A 162 7.31 30.51 42.33
N LEU A 163 6.43 30.91 41.39
CA LEU A 163 5.31 31.81 41.69
C LEU A 163 4.34 31.18 42.70
N ALA A 164 4.07 29.88 42.58
CA ALA A 164 3.17 29.18 43.48
C ALA A 164 3.74 28.99 44.90
N GLU A 165 5.05 28.77 45.03
CA GLU A 165 5.71 28.54 46.33
C GLU A 165 6.15 29.85 47.01
N PHE A 166 6.56 30.86 46.24
CA PHE A 166 7.17 32.09 46.78
C PHE A 166 6.37 33.37 46.52
N GLY A 167 5.28 33.31 45.75
CA GLY A 167 4.26 34.37 45.69
C GLY A 167 4.74 35.77 45.28
N LEU A 168 5.59 35.88 44.26
CA LEU A 168 5.99 37.15 43.64
C LEU A 168 4.96 37.67 42.62
#